data_AF-A0A6I9P1H6-F1
#
_entry.id   AF-A0A6I9P1H6-F1
#
_cell.length_a   1.000
_cell.length_b   1.000
_cell.length_c   1.000
_cell.angle_alpha   90.00
_cell.angle_beta   90.00
_cell.angle_gamma   90.00
#
_symmetry.space_group_name_H-M   'P 1'
#
loop_
_entity.id
_entity.type
_entity.pdbx_description
1 polymer ?
#
loop_
_entity_poly.entity_id
_entity_poly.type
_entity_poly.pdbx_seq_one_letter_code
_entity_poly.pdbx_strand_id
1 'polypeptide(L)'
;MASAANAPSEQENRDPDRPRIRRRNRGDYTRNTPLDLEYLQRPSYCDASFALEQITQGKATGRKAPLWLRAKFQRLLFRLGCYIQKNCGKFLVVGLMIFGAFAVGLRAANLETDVEKLWVEVGGRVNRELTYTRQNIGEEAMFNPQLMIQTPREEGANVLTVDALLQHLESALRASRVHVYLYNRQWKLENLCYKSGELVTESHLDQIIEKLHPCLIITPLDCFWEGAKLQSGMVYLPGKDPLQWTNFDPKEFLEDLRKANFPVDGFEEMLEKADVGHGYMDRPCLNPADPDCPLTAPNKNSTKPFDVARALSGGCHGLSRKYMHWQEELIVGGTTKNGSGPLLR
;
A
#
# COMPACT_ATOMS: atom_id res chain seq x y z
N MET A 1 45.85 26.33 22.33
CA MET A 1 46.57 26.14 21.06
C MET A 1 47.63 27.22 21.03
N ALA A 2 48.91 26.87 20.91
CA ALA A 2 49.98 27.81 20.62
C ALA A 2 50.52 27.41 19.25
N SER A 3 50.54 28.37 18.32
CA SER A 3 50.95 28.17 16.93
C SER A 3 52.15 29.06 16.66
N ALA A 4 53.13 28.54 15.93
CA ALA A 4 54.17 29.32 15.28
C ALA A 4 54.20 28.91 13.80
N ALA A 5 54.35 29.93 12.96
CA ALA A 5 54.11 29.90 11.52
C ALA A 5 55.22 29.21 10.70
N ASN A 6 54.79 28.71 9.55
CA ASN A 6 55.52 28.44 8.30
C ASN A 6 56.72 27.46 8.31
N ALA A 7 56.52 26.30 7.69
CA ALA A 7 57.56 25.57 6.98
C ALA A 7 56.95 24.83 5.76
N PRO A 8 57.66 24.73 4.61
CA PRO A 8 57.11 24.22 3.36
C PRO A 8 57.07 22.69 3.31
N SER A 9 56.21 22.21 2.40
CA SER A 9 55.93 20.83 2.03
C SER A 9 57.15 20.10 1.46
N GLU A 10 57.49 18.95 2.05
CA GLU A 10 58.06 17.82 1.31
C GLU A 10 57.51 16.51 1.87
N GLN A 11 56.96 15.72 0.96
CA GLN A 11 56.21 14.51 1.19
C GLN A 11 57.10 13.35 0.72
N GLU A 12 57.68 12.60 1.67
CA GLU A 12 58.37 11.35 1.34
C GLU A 12 57.66 10.17 2.00
N ASN A 13 57.06 9.35 1.13
CA ASN A 13 56.49 8.04 1.41
C ASN A 13 57.53 7.10 2.05
N ARG A 14 57.23 6.51 3.22
CA ARG A 14 57.78 5.20 3.60
C ARG A 14 56.80 4.41 4.49
N ASP A 15 56.63 3.15 4.11
CA ASP A 15 55.72 2.13 4.67
C ASP A 15 55.90 1.87 6.19
N PRO A 16 54.85 1.36 6.87
CA PRO A 16 54.74 1.34 8.33
C PRO A 16 55.27 0.03 8.92
N ASP A 17 56.48 0.03 9.50
CA ASP A 17 57.04 -1.17 10.12
C ASP A 17 57.09 -1.10 11.66
N ARG A 18 56.29 -1.98 12.28
CA ARG A 18 56.28 -2.49 13.68
C ARG A 18 56.45 -1.49 14.84
N PRO A 19 55.50 -1.41 15.80
CA PRO A 19 55.74 -0.67 17.03
C PRO A 19 56.72 -1.42 17.92
N ARG A 20 57.86 -0.77 18.18
CA ARG A 20 58.90 -1.25 19.10
C ARG A 20 58.46 -1.01 20.55
N ILE A 21 58.26 -2.11 21.28
CA ILE A 21 58.12 -2.10 22.73
C ILE A 21 59.46 -1.68 23.34
N ARG A 22 59.57 -0.47 23.89
CA ARG A 22 60.67 -0.10 24.80
C ARG A 22 60.11 0.35 26.15
N ARG A 23 60.12 -0.58 27.10
CA ARG A 23 60.11 -0.29 28.53
C ARG A 23 61.48 0.30 28.87
N ARG A 24 61.59 1.63 29.02
CA ARG A 24 62.89 2.27 29.28
C ARG A 24 63.22 2.17 30.77
N ASN A 25 64.12 1.25 31.12
CA ASN A 25 64.89 1.33 32.36
C ASN A 25 65.92 2.45 32.23
N ARG A 26 66.15 3.14 33.35
CA ARG A 26 67.01 4.31 33.51
C ARG A 26 68.48 3.87 33.42
N GLY A 27 69.25 4.48 32.51
CA GLY A 27 70.69 4.30 32.40
C GLY A 27 71.12 3.77 31.03
N ASP A 28 71.25 4.69 30.06
CA ASP A 28 72.38 4.75 29.12
C ASP A 28 72.10 5.81 28.06
N TYR A 29 72.92 6.86 28.07
CA TYR A 29 72.98 7.87 27.03
C TYR A 29 73.75 7.29 25.83
N THR A 30 73.07 6.51 24.99
CA THR A 30 73.52 6.29 23.62
C THR A 30 72.96 7.41 22.74
N ARG A 31 73.86 8.36 22.44
CA ARG A 31 73.76 9.39 21.40
C ARG A 31 73.61 8.68 20.05
N ASN A 32 72.68 9.13 19.20
CA ASN A 32 72.43 8.68 17.81
C ASN A 32 71.22 7.73 17.56
N THR A 33 70.10 7.96 18.22
CA THR A 33 68.79 7.77 17.56
C THR A 33 68.28 9.16 17.15
N PRO A 34 67.76 9.36 15.92
CA PRO A 34 67.13 10.62 15.56
C PRO A 34 66.05 10.91 16.60
N LEU A 35 66.06 12.10 17.20
CA LEU A 35 64.91 12.58 17.95
C LEU A 35 63.78 12.72 16.92
N ASP A 36 62.81 11.82 16.96
CA ASP A 36 61.66 11.81 16.04
C ASP A 36 61.09 13.24 15.94
N LEU A 37 61.16 13.83 14.74
CA LEU A 37 60.80 15.22 14.45
C LEU A 37 59.38 15.56 14.95
N GLU A 38 58.50 14.57 14.99
CA GLU A 38 57.13 14.66 15.51
C GLU A 38 57.05 15.00 17.00
N TYR A 39 58.00 14.58 17.83
CA TYR A 39 58.04 14.94 19.25
C TYR A 39 58.43 16.40 19.47
N LEU A 40 59.11 17.01 18.49
CA LEU A 40 59.44 18.44 18.50
C LEU A 40 58.29 19.28 17.93
N GLN A 41 57.61 18.79 16.90
CA GLN A 41 56.56 19.52 16.21
C GLN A 41 55.19 19.42 16.91
N ARG A 42 54.85 18.27 17.53
CA ARG A 42 53.56 18.00 18.19
C ARG A 42 53.69 17.07 19.42
N PRO A 43 54.38 17.49 20.49
CA PRO A 43 54.65 16.65 21.66
C PRO A 43 53.37 16.16 22.36
N SER A 44 52.33 16.99 22.45
CA SER A 44 51.05 16.62 23.07
C SER A 44 50.25 15.58 22.26
N TYR A 45 50.55 15.42 20.97
CA TYR A 45 49.87 14.47 20.10
C TYR A 45 50.46 13.07 20.21
N CYS A 46 51.80 12.95 20.17
CA CYS A 46 52.52 11.68 20.18
C CYS A 46 52.70 11.12 21.60
N ASP A 47 53.04 11.96 22.58
CA ASP A 47 53.17 11.55 23.98
C ASP A 47 52.78 12.70 24.93
N ALA A 48 51.50 12.73 25.29
CA ALA A 48 50.97 13.73 26.20
C ALA A 48 51.60 13.64 27.61
N SER A 49 52.20 12.51 27.99
CA SER A 49 52.90 12.37 29.27
C SER A 49 54.23 13.12 29.27
N PHE A 50 54.98 13.01 28.17
CA PHE A 50 56.19 13.81 27.93
C PHE A 50 55.88 15.30 27.86
N ALA A 51 54.82 15.69 27.16
CA ALA A 51 54.40 17.09 27.08
C ALA A 51 53.99 17.66 28.45
N LEU A 52 53.35 16.86 29.31
CA LEU A 52 53.00 17.25 30.68
C LEU A 52 54.24 17.41 31.55
N GLU A 53 55.23 16.52 31.38
CA GLU A 53 56.51 16.59 32.08
C GLU A 53 57.29 17.87 31.72
N GLN A 54 57.32 18.26 30.43
CA GLN A 54 57.93 19.51 29.97
C GLN A 54 57.24 20.75 30.56
N ILE A 55 55.91 20.72 30.72
CA ILE A 55 55.16 21.79 31.38
C ILE A 55 55.45 21.84 32.89
N THR A 56 55.66 20.69 33.54
CA THR A 56 56.04 20.65 34.97
C THR A 56 57.48 21.08 35.23
N GLN A 57 58.40 20.85 34.29
CA GLN A 57 59.80 21.28 34.37
C GLN A 57 60.01 22.76 34.00
N GLY A 58 58.94 23.50 33.68
CA GLY A 58 59.00 24.93 33.33
C GLY A 58 59.54 25.23 31.94
N LYS A 59 59.73 24.20 31.09
CA LYS A 59 60.28 24.33 29.73
C LYS A 59 59.21 24.65 28.67
N ALA A 60 57.94 24.49 29.01
CA ALA A 60 56.79 24.79 28.15
C ALA A 60 55.59 25.29 28.97
N THR A 61 54.67 26.03 28.34
CA THR A 61 53.45 26.55 28.97
C THR A 61 52.20 25.89 28.37
N GLY A 62 51.20 25.59 29.20
CA GLY A 62 49.95 24.97 28.72
C GLY A 62 48.99 24.54 29.83
N ARG A 63 47.77 24.14 29.43
CA ARG A 63 46.74 23.63 30.36
C ARG A 63 47.03 22.18 30.75
N LYS A 64 47.27 21.95 32.05
CA LYS A 64 47.70 20.65 32.59
C LYS A 64 46.61 19.57 32.59
N ALA A 65 45.37 19.91 32.95
CA ALA A 65 44.29 18.93 33.14
C ALA A 65 43.87 18.18 31.86
N PRO A 66 43.65 18.84 30.69
CA PRO A 66 43.32 18.13 29.45
C PRO A 66 44.46 17.23 28.96
N LEU A 67 45.69 17.67 29.18
CA LEU A 67 46.89 16.93 28.78
C LEU A 67 47.11 15.69 29.66
N TRP A 68 46.83 15.81 30.96
CA TRP A 68 46.84 14.68 31.89
C TRP A 68 45.79 13.61 31.50
N LEU A 69 44.57 14.05 31.17
CA LEU A 69 43.51 13.14 30.71
C LEU A 69 43.92 12.41 29.43
N ARG A 70 44.48 13.14 28.46
CA ARG A 70 45.00 12.57 27.21
C ARG A 70 46.12 11.58 27.46
N ALA A 71 47.07 11.89 28.35
CA ALA A 71 48.15 10.99 28.72
C ALA A 71 47.62 9.69 29.34
N LYS A 72 46.56 9.77 30.16
CA LYS A 72 45.91 8.60 30.75
C LYS A 72 45.25 7.71 29.69
N PHE A 73 44.52 8.30 28.74
CA PHE A 73 43.92 7.57 27.62
C PHE A 73 44.96 6.95 26.70
N GLN A 74 46.00 7.70 26.33
CA GLN A 74 47.11 7.20 25.51
C GLN A 74 47.80 6.02 26.18
N ARG A 75 48.05 6.09 27.48
CA ARG A 75 48.64 4.97 28.22
C ARG A 75 47.77 3.72 28.23
N LEU A 76 46.44 3.89 28.33
CA LEU A 76 45.50 2.77 28.36
C LEU A 76 45.37 2.11 26.98
N LEU A 77 45.23 2.90 25.92
CA LEU A 77 45.19 2.42 24.54
C LEU A 77 46.53 1.83 24.09
N PHE A 78 47.66 2.43 24.49
CA PHE A 78 48.98 1.88 24.21
C PHE A 78 49.18 0.52 24.89
N ARG A 79 48.70 0.35 26.14
CA ARG A 79 48.71 -0.94 26.84
C ARG A 79 47.85 -1.98 26.12
N LEU A 80 46.68 -1.57 25.63
CA LEU A 80 45.79 -2.42 24.84
C LEU A 80 46.44 -2.81 23.50
N GLY A 81 47.04 -1.86 22.78
CA GLY A 81 47.76 -2.10 21.54
C GLY A 81 48.95 -3.05 21.72
N CYS A 82 49.74 -2.87 22.79
CA CYS A 82 50.80 -3.82 23.14
C CYS A 82 50.25 -5.23 23.44
N TYR A 83 49.10 -5.32 24.10
CA TYR A 83 48.45 -6.60 24.41
C TYR A 83 47.93 -7.29 23.15
N ILE A 84 47.32 -6.55 22.23
CA ILE A 84 46.86 -7.04 20.94
C ILE A 84 48.05 -7.46 20.08
N GLN A 85 49.11 -6.66 20.02
CA GLN A 85 50.30 -6.99 19.24
C GLN A 85 51.00 -8.26 19.73
N LYS A 86 51.04 -8.49 21.05
CA LYS A 86 51.59 -9.72 21.62
C LYS A 86 50.75 -10.96 21.26
N ASN A 87 49.45 -10.78 21.02
CA ASN A 87 48.48 -11.85 20.78
C ASN A 87 47.73 -11.68 19.43
N CYS A 88 48.39 -11.13 18.40
CA CYS A 88 47.71 -10.61 17.21
C CYS A 88 46.83 -11.65 16.50
N GLY A 89 47.35 -12.86 16.28
CA GLY A 89 46.59 -13.95 15.65
C GLY A 89 45.42 -14.45 16.49
N LYS A 90 45.60 -14.59 17.81
CA LYS A 90 44.52 -15.02 18.72
C LYS A 90 43.38 -14.00 18.75
N PHE A 91 43.71 -12.71 18.79
CA PHE A 91 42.71 -11.64 18.75
C PHE A 91 41.94 -11.62 17.44
N LEU A 92 42.63 -11.78 16.30
CA LEU A 92 42.02 -11.77 14.98
C LEU A 92 41.07 -12.96 14.80
N VAL A 93 41.51 -14.18 15.12
CA VAL A 93 40.67 -15.38 14.95
C VAL A 93 39.46 -15.35 15.87
N VAL A 94 39.63 -14.99 17.14
CA VAL A 94 38.50 -14.89 18.09
C VAL A 94 37.54 -13.79 17.66
N GLY A 95 38.04 -12.63 17.22
CA GLY A 95 37.20 -11.54 16.72
C GLY A 95 36.40 -11.94 15.48
N LEU A 96 37.05 -12.58 14.50
CA LEU A 96 36.39 -13.05 13.28
C LEU A 96 35.35 -14.14 13.58
N MET A 97 35.62 -15.03 14.52
CA MET A 97 34.65 -16.02 15.00
C MET A 97 33.42 -15.36 15.66
N ILE A 98 33.63 -14.34 16.49
CA ILE A 98 32.53 -13.60 17.15
C ILE A 98 31.69 -12.85 16.11
N PHE A 99 32.31 -12.12 15.18
CA PHE A 99 31.58 -11.43 14.12
C PHE A 99 30.89 -12.42 13.16
N GLY A 100 31.52 -13.55 12.87
CA GLY A 100 30.90 -14.64 12.11
C GLY A 100 29.67 -15.22 12.80
N ALA A 101 29.73 -15.44 14.12
CA ALA A 101 28.58 -15.89 14.91
C ALA A 101 27.42 -14.87 14.88
N PHE A 102 27.71 -13.57 14.94
CA PHE A 102 26.67 -12.53 14.77
C PHE A 102 26.09 -12.50 13.36
N ALA A 103 26.90 -12.71 12.33
CA ALA A 103 26.44 -12.75 10.94
C ALA A 103 25.46 -13.91 10.68
N VAL A 104 25.60 -15.05 11.38
CA VAL A 104 24.63 -16.15 11.30
C VAL A 104 23.22 -15.71 11.75
N GLY A 105 23.13 -14.75 12.68
CA GLY A 105 21.87 -14.17 13.12
C GLY A 105 21.06 -13.47 12.01
N LEU A 106 21.72 -13.05 10.93
CA LEU A 106 21.04 -12.43 9.78
C LEU A 106 20.12 -13.39 9.03
N ARG A 107 20.28 -14.71 9.19
CA ARG A 107 19.36 -15.69 8.61
C ARG A 107 17.94 -15.58 9.19
N ALA A 108 17.81 -15.08 10.42
CA ALA A 108 16.53 -14.84 11.07
C ALA A 108 15.95 -13.44 10.75
N ALA A 109 16.57 -12.68 9.85
CA ALA A 109 16.05 -11.38 9.45
C ALA A 109 14.78 -11.57 8.62
N ASN A 110 13.64 -11.13 9.17
CA ASN A 110 12.39 -11.04 8.46
C ASN A 110 12.24 -9.63 7.87
N LEU A 111 11.83 -9.56 6.61
CA LEU A 111 11.53 -8.29 5.96
C LEU A 111 10.04 -8.00 6.12
N GLU A 112 9.71 -6.91 6.80
CA GLU A 112 8.34 -6.43 6.84
C GLU A 112 7.99 -5.80 5.49
N THR A 113 6.93 -6.29 4.85
CA THR A 113 6.43 -5.79 3.55
C THR A 113 5.05 -5.16 3.66
N ASP A 114 4.48 -5.18 4.88
CA ASP A 114 3.17 -4.62 5.18
C ASP A 114 3.26 -3.09 5.32
N VAL A 115 2.65 -2.39 4.38
CA VAL A 115 2.63 -0.93 4.31
C VAL A 115 1.99 -0.33 5.56
N GLU A 116 0.95 -0.95 6.12
CA GLU A 116 0.26 -0.41 7.29
C GLU A 116 1.18 -0.38 8.51
N LYS A 117 1.97 -1.44 8.73
CA LYS A 117 2.92 -1.51 9.84
C LYS A 117 4.12 -0.59 9.65
N LEU A 118 4.53 -0.35 8.41
CA LEU A 118 5.67 0.52 8.09
C LEU A 118 5.33 2.01 8.29
N TRP A 119 4.10 2.42 8.00
CA TRP A 119 3.69 3.82 8.03
C TRP A 119 3.02 4.25 9.34
N VAL A 120 2.43 3.34 10.10
CA VAL A 120 1.73 3.67 11.34
C VAL A 120 2.69 3.72 12.53
N GLU A 121 2.60 4.79 13.31
CA GLU A 121 3.37 4.95 14.54
C GLU A 121 2.94 3.93 15.62
N VAL A 122 3.90 3.13 16.08
CA VAL A 122 3.67 2.13 17.14
C VAL A 122 3.42 2.83 18.48
N GLY A 123 2.33 2.46 19.14
CA GLY A 123 1.92 3.04 20.43
C GLY A 123 1.12 4.35 20.32
N GLY A 124 0.91 4.87 19.10
CA GLY A 124 0.03 6.00 18.85
C GLY A 124 -1.47 5.66 18.93
N ARG A 125 -2.32 6.68 18.83
CA ARG A 125 -3.78 6.51 18.83
C ARG A 125 -4.26 5.60 17.70
N VAL A 126 -3.77 5.82 16.48
CA VAL A 126 -4.15 5.07 15.27
C VAL A 126 -3.82 3.59 15.43
N ASN A 127 -2.66 3.26 16.00
CA ASN A 127 -2.30 1.87 16.26
C ASN A 127 -3.26 1.19 17.26
N ARG A 128 -3.73 1.91 18.28
CA ARG A 128 -4.71 1.39 19.25
C ARG A 128 -6.08 1.16 18.61
N GLU A 129 -6.51 2.08 17.76
CA GLU A 129 -7.77 1.97 17.00
C GLU A 129 -7.70 0.81 16.00
N LEU A 130 -6.60 0.67 15.24
CA LEU A 130 -6.37 -0.47 14.35
C LEU A 130 -6.35 -1.80 15.11
N THR A 131 -5.68 -1.85 16.26
CA THR A 131 -5.65 -3.07 17.10
C THR A 131 -7.06 -3.44 17.57
N TYR A 132 -7.85 -2.45 18.00
CA TYR A 132 -9.24 -2.67 18.40
C TYR A 132 -10.11 -3.15 17.24
N THR A 133 -10.00 -2.53 16.07
CA THR A 133 -10.72 -2.98 14.86
C THR A 133 -10.33 -4.40 14.49
N ARG A 134 -9.03 -4.74 14.49
CA ARG A 134 -8.57 -6.09 14.15
C ARG A 134 -9.06 -7.16 15.12
N GLN A 135 -9.16 -6.83 16.40
CA GLN A 135 -9.67 -7.75 17.42
C GLN A 135 -11.17 -8.01 17.31
N ASN A 136 -11.96 -7.01 16.90
CA ASN A 136 -13.42 -7.12 16.88
C ASN A 136 -14.00 -7.50 15.51
N ILE A 137 -13.39 -7.04 14.42
CA ILE A 137 -13.88 -7.23 13.05
C ILE A 137 -13.04 -8.28 12.30
N GLY A 138 -11.78 -8.47 12.67
CA GLY A 138 -10.83 -9.39 12.03
C GLY A 138 -9.64 -8.67 11.40
N GLU A 139 -8.64 -9.43 10.96
CA GLU A 139 -7.36 -8.89 10.47
C GLU A 139 -7.47 -8.11 9.15
N GLU A 140 -8.52 -8.32 8.37
CA GLU A 140 -8.71 -7.72 7.04
C GLU A 140 -9.78 -6.61 7.06
N ALA A 141 -9.63 -5.64 6.16
CA ALA A 141 -10.70 -4.69 5.87
C ALA A 141 -11.96 -5.45 5.40
N MET A 142 -13.16 -4.92 5.69
CA MET A 142 -14.43 -5.59 5.35
C MET A 142 -14.54 -6.00 3.87
N PHE A 143 -13.86 -5.29 2.97
CA PHE A 143 -13.67 -5.68 1.57
C PHE A 143 -12.44 -5.00 0.97
N ASN A 144 -11.85 -5.62 -0.05
CA ASN A 144 -10.70 -5.09 -0.79
C ASN A 144 -11.12 -4.67 -2.20
N PRO A 145 -11.27 -3.35 -2.48
CA PRO A 145 -11.77 -2.90 -3.78
C PRO A 145 -10.75 -3.12 -4.89
N GLN A 146 -11.23 -3.61 -6.03
CA GLN A 146 -10.46 -3.71 -7.27
C GLN A 146 -10.94 -2.61 -8.22
N LEU A 147 -10.05 -1.68 -8.59
CA LEU A 147 -10.43 -0.46 -9.31
C LEU A 147 -10.02 -0.54 -10.78
N MET A 148 -10.92 -0.09 -11.66
CA MET A 148 -10.66 0.08 -13.09
C MET A 148 -11.02 1.52 -13.49
N ILE A 149 -10.01 2.30 -13.90
CA ILE A 149 -10.19 3.70 -14.29
C ILE A 149 -9.93 3.84 -15.78
N GLN A 150 -10.85 4.50 -16.48
CA GLN A 150 -10.70 4.86 -17.88
C GLN A 150 -10.36 6.33 -18.01
N THR A 151 -9.32 6.62 -18.79
CA THR A 151 -8.93 7.99 -19.15
C THR A 151 -8.86 8.09 -20.68
N PRO A 152 -9.20 9.25 -21.25
CA PRO A 152 -8.96 9.49 -22.67
C PRO A 152 -7.46 9.54 -22.96
N ARG A 153 -7.07 9.17 -24.18
CA ARG A 153 -5.66 9.23 -24.61
C ARG A 153 -5.16 10.65 -24.79
N GLU A 154 -6.04 11.56 -25.20
CA GLU A 154 -5.75 12.97 -25.40
C GLU A 154 -6.09 13.75 -24.14
N GLU A 155 -5.16 14.58 -23.66
CA GLU A 155 -5.41 15.45 -22.52
C GLU A 155 -6.53 16.45 -22.83
N GLY A 156 -7.51 16.55 -21.92
CA GLY A 156 -8.65 17.45 -22.05
C GLY A 156 -9.80 16.95 -22.94
N ALA A 157 -9.71 15.75 -23.49
CA ALA A 157 -10.84 15.13 -24.20
C ALA A 157 -11.95 14.69 -23.23
N ASN A 158 -13.20 14.73 -23.69
CA ASN A 158 -14.36 14.36 -22.87
C ASN A 158 -14.63 12.84 -22.95
N VAL A 159 -14.68 12.19 -21.79
CA VAL A 159 -15.01 10.75 -21.68
C VAL A 159 -16.52 10.48 -21.60
N LEU A 160 -17.36 11.51 -21.38
CA LEU A 160 -18.82 11.39 -21.26
C LEU A 160 -19.50 11.27 -22.63
N THR A 161 -19.08 10.28 -23.42
CA THR A 161 -19.64 9.95 -24.73
C THR A 161 -20.10 8.50 -24.74
N VAL A 162 -21.08 8.18 -25.58
CA VAL A 162 -21.62 6.82 -25.68
C VAL A 162 -20.52 5.82 -26.05
N ASP A 163 -19.65 6.17 -27.00
CA ASP A 163 -18.56 5.31 -27.45
C ASP A 163 -17.55 5.01 -26.33
N ALA A 164 -17.20 6.02 -25.53
CA ALA A 164 -16.30 5.83 -24.40
C ALA A 164 -16.91 4.94 -23.30
N LEU A 165 -18.21 5.08 -23.02
CA LEU A 165 -18.90 4.21 -22.06
C LEU A 165 -19.09 2.79 -22.60
N LEU A 166 -19.31 2.61 -23.90
CA LEU A 166 -19.35 1.29 -24.53
C LEU A 166 -17.98 0.59 -24.45
N GLN A 167 -16.89 1.35 -24.64
CA GLN A 167 -15.54 0.84 -24.39
C GLN A 167 -15.32 0.47 -22.92
N HIS A 168 -15.85 1.26 -21.98
CA HIS A 168 -15.81 0.94 -20.55
C HIS A 168 -16.55 -0.37 -20.26
N LEU A 169 -17.76 -0.51 -20.82
CA LEU A 169 -18.60 -1.70 -20.70
C LEU A 169 -17.89 -2.94 -21.23
N GLU A 170 -17.28 -2.87 -22.40
CA GLU A 170 -16.56 -4.01 -22.96
C GLU A 170 -15.39 -4.44 -22.07
N SER A 171 -14.60 -3.48 -21.57
CA SER A 171 -13.51 -3.75 -20.65
C SER A 171 -14.02 -4.36 -19.34
N ALA A 172 -15.10 -3.79 -18.77
CA ALA A 172 -15.72 -4.26 -17.53
C ALA A 172 -16.30 -5.67 -17.69
N LEU A 173 -16.93 -5.98 -18.83
CA LEU A 173 -17.46 -7.31 -19.12
C LEU A 173 -16.36 -8.36 -19.27
N ARG A 174 -15.25 -8.00 -19.92
CA ARG A 174 -14.09 -8.91 -20.01
C ARG A 174 -13.47 -9.14 -18.64
N ALA A 175 -13.39 -8.10 -17.81
CA ALA A 175 -12.89 -8.20 -16.44
C ALA A 175 -13.82 -9.04 -15.54
N SER A 176 -15.14 -8.88 -15.64
CA SER A 176 -16.10 -9.63 -14.80
C SER A 176 -16.17 -11.12 -15.13
N ARG A 177 -15.84 -11.51 -16.38
CA ARG A 177 -15.83 -12.90 -16.85
C ARG A 177 -14.50 -13.63 -16.65
N VAL A 178 -13.52 -12.97 -16.02
CA VAL A 178 -12.27 -13.62 -15.62
C VAL A 178 -12.59 -14.75 -14.65
N HIS A 179 -11.92 -15.87 -14.86
CA HIS A 179 -12.03 -17.03 -14.00
C HIS A 179 -10.66 -17.67 -13.78
N VAL A 180 -10.48 -18.27 -12.62
CA VAL A 180 -9.24 -18.97 -12.24
C VAL A 180 -9.57 -20.40 -11.85
N TYR A 181 -8.70 -21.34 -12.24
CA TYR A 181 -8.84 -22.74 -11.87
C TYR A 181 -7.86 -23.07 -10.75
N LEU A 182 -8.38 -23.32 -9.54
CA LEU A 182 -7.61 -23.59 -8.34
C LEU A 182 -8.33 -24.66 -7.52
N TYR A 183 -7.57 -25.61 -6.97
CA TYR A 183 -8.09 -26.70 -6.14
C TYR A 183 -9.19 -27.53 -6.84
N ASN A 184 -8.98 -27.86 -8.12
CA ASN A 184 -9.94 -28.58 -8.97
C ASN A 184 -11.32 -27.90 -9.10
N ARG A 185 -11.41 -26.59 -8.83
CA ARG A 185 -12.63 -25.80 -9.00
C ARG A 185 -12.35 -24.55 -9.82
N GLN A 186 -13.33 -24.14 -10.61
CA GLN A 186 -13.32 -22.86 -11.29
C GLN A 186 -13.92 -21.79 -10.37
N TRP A 187 -13.17 -20.73 -10.14
CA TRP A 187 -13.60 -19.56 -9.38
C TRP A 187 -13.88 -18.42 -10.34
N LYS A 188 -15.08 -17.84 -10.24
CA LYS A 188 -15.55 -16.68 -11.00
C LYS A 188 -15.79 -15.51 -10.06
N LEU A 189 -16.06 -14.34 -10.62
CA LEU A 189 -16.39 -13.15 -9.83
C LEU A 189 -17.56 -13.38 -8.86
N GLU A 190 -18.59 -14.11 -9.27
CA GLU A 190 -19.77 -14.42 -8.44
C GLU A 190 -19.43 -15.16 -7.12
N ASN A 191 -18.28 -15.87 -7.08
CA ASN A 191 -17.81 -16.62 -5.92
C ASN A 191 -16.88 -15.80 -5.01
N LEU A 192 -16.33 -14.68 -5.52
CA LEU A 192 -15.29 -13.89 -4.86
C LEU A 192 -15.78 -12.48 -4.48
N CYS A 193 -16.86 -12.01 -5.10
CA CYS A 193 -17.36 -10.66 -4.89
C CYS A 193 -17.93 -10.49 -3.48
N TYR A 194 -17.81 -9.27 -2.96
CA TYR A 194 -18.49 -8.91 -1.72
C TYR A 194 -19.99 -8.76 -1.98
N LYS A 195 -20.79 -9.49 -1.20
CA LYS A 195 -22.24 -9.40 -1.17
C LYS A 195 -22.66 -8.84 0.18
N SER A 196 -23.30 -7.68 0.18
CA SER A 196 -23.70 -7.01 1.42
C SER A 196 -25.00 -7.60 1.95
N GLY A 197 -25.00 -7.97 3.23
CA GLY A 197 -26.16 -8.57 3.90
C GLY A 197 -26.38 -10.02 3.48
N GLU A 198 -26.30 -10.93 4.45
CA GLU A 198 -26.76 -12.30 4.26
C GLU A 198 -28.25 -12.33 4.58
N LEU A 199 -29.07 -12.64 3.58
CA LEU A 199 -30.50 -12.79 3.79
C LEU A 199 -30.78 -14.24 4.15
N VAL A 200 -31.08 -14.49 5.42
CA VAL A 200 -31.59 -15.79 5.87
C VAL A 200 -33.11 -15.73 5.76
N THR A 201 -33.65 -16.35 4.71
CA THR A 201 -35.08 -16.61 4.56
C THR A 201 -35.34 -18.11 4.77
N GLU A 202 -36.58 -18.48 5.15
CA GLU A 202 -36.98 -19.89 5.39
C GLU A 202 -37.81 -20.44 4.21
N SER A 203 -37.63 -19.90 2.99
CA SER A 203 -38.60 -20.01 1.92
C SER A 203 -38.08 -20.75 0.68
N HIS A 204 -38.97 -21.24 -0.18
CA HIS A 204 -38.54 -21.80 -1.48
C HIS A 204 -37.91 -20.74 -2.41
N LEU A 205 -37.98 -19.44 -2.07
CA LEU A 205 -37.38 -18.35 -2.84
C LEU A 205 -35.89 -18.14 -2.50
N ASP A 206 -35.36 -18.81 -1.47
CA ASP A 206 -33.99 -18.62 -0.99
C ASP A 206 -32.98 -18.90 -2.11
N GLN A 207 -33.20 -19.95 -2.90
CA GLN A 207 -32.33 -20.31 -4.02
C GLN A 207 -32.31 -19.26 -5.13
N ILE A 208 -33.43 -18.55 -5.31
CA ILE A 208 -33.55 -17.48 -6.31
C ILE A 208 -32.83 -16.25 -5.78
N ILE A 209 -33.08 -15.89 -4.52
CA ILE A 209 -32.46 -14.75 -3.85
C ILE A 209 -30.95 -14.92 -3.79
N GLU A 210 -30.43 -16.08 -3.36
CA GLU A 210 -29.00 -16.34 -3.24
C GLU A 210 -28.26 -16.23 -4.58
N LYS A 211 -28.87 -16.75 -5.66
CA LYS A 211 -28.30 -16.71 -7.02
C LYS A 211 -28.41 -15.34 -7.69
N LEU A 212 -29.46 -14.58 -7.37
CA LEU A 212 -29.65 -13.23 -7.92
C LEU A 212 -29.04 -12.14 -7.03
N HIS A 213 -28.62 -12.45 -5.79
CA HIS A 213 -28.06 -11.47 -4.87
C HIS A 213 -26.88 -10.74 -5.52
N PRO A 214 -26.99 -9.42 -5.76
CA PRO A 214 -26.05 -8.71 -6.61
C PRO A 214 -24.69 -8.60 -5.93
N CYS A 215 -23.63 -8.73 -6.74
CA CYS A 215 -22.30 -8.33 -6.31
C CYS A 215 -22.25 -6.80 -6.17
N LEU A 216 -21.59 -6.30 -5.12
CA LEU A 216 -21.34 -4.88 -4.96
C LEU A 216 -20.32 -4.41 -6.01
N ILE A 217 -20.82 -3.83 -7.11
CA ILE A 217 -20.02 -3.24 -8.18
C ILE A 217 -20.39 -1.76 -8.28
N ILE A 218 -19.47 -0.88 -7.94
CA ILE A 218 -19.67 0.56 -8.06
C ILE A 218 -19.21 0.96 -9.46
N THR A 219 -20.14 1.37 -10.32
CA THR A 219 -19.85 1.67 -11.73
C THR A 219 -20.77 2.77 -12.28
N PRO A 220 -20.28 3.64 -13.17
CA PRO A 220 -21.15 4.58 -13.90
C PRO A 220 -22.14 3.85 -14.81
N LEU A 221 -21.89 2.57 -15.12
CA LEU A 221 -22.77 1.77 -15.98
C LEU A 221 -24.10 1.43 -15.30
N ASP A 222 -24.21 1.55 -13.98
CA ASP A 222 -25.45 1.33 -13.25
C ASP A 222 -26.52 2.36 -13.63
N CYS A 223 -26.17 3.56 -14.12
CA CYS A 223 -27.20 4.46 -14.66
C CYS A 223 -27.93 3.89 -15.91
N PHE A 224 -27.39 2.83 -16.52
CA PHE A 224 -27.86 2.26 -17.77
C PHE A 224 -28.30 0.81 -17.60
N TRP A 225 -29.08 0.32 -18.56
CA TRP A 225 -29.49 -1.09 -18.58
C TRP A 225 -28.28 -2.04 -18.68
N GLU A 226 -27.21 -1.65 -19.38
CA GLU A 226 -26.01 -2.47 -19.54
C GLU A 226 -25.27 -2.77 -18.22
N GLY A 227 -25.51 -2.02 -17.14
CA GLY A 227 -25.03 -2.37 -15.80
C GLY A 227 -25.48 -3.77 -15.35
N ALA A 228 -26.66 -4.20 -15.80
CA ALA A 228 -27.17 -5.56 -15.56
C ALA A 228 -26.27 -6.65 -16.16
N LYS A 229 -25.59 -6.38 -17.29
CA LYS A 229 -24.71 -7.35 -17.97
C LYS A 229 -23.46 -7.67 -17.16
N LEU A 230 -23.09 -6.81 -16.21
CA LEU A 230 -21.95 -7.05 -15.30
C LEU A 230 -22.30 -8.04 -14.20
N GLN A 231 -23.58 -8.19 -13.88
CA GLN A 231 -24.06 -9.14 -12.88
C GLN A 231 -24.19 -10.53 -13.52
N SER A 232 -23.49 -11.52 -12.97
CA SER A 232 -23.44 -12.89 -13.53
C SER A 232 -24.49 -13.84 -12.96
N GLY A 233 -25.35 -13.36 -12.05
CA GLY A 233 -26.39 -14.17 -11.41
C GLY A 233 -27.38 -14.73 -12.43
N MET A 234 -27.54 -16.07 -12.43
CA MET A 234 -28.45 -16.78 -13.33
C MET A 234 -29.34 -17.75 -12.56
N VAL A 235 -30.64 -17.72 -12.83
CA VAL A 235 -31.64 -18.63 -12.27
C VAL A 235 -32.33 -19.39 -13.39
N TYR A 236 -32.47 -20.70 -13.20
CA TYR A 236 -33.20 -21.56 -14.12
C TYR A 236 -34.58 -21.85 -13.54
N LEU A 237 -35.62 -21.43 -14.25
CA LEU A 237 -37.00 -21.77 -13.92
C LEU A 237 -37.56 -22.75 -14.96
N PRO A 238 -38.33 -23.77 -14.54
CA PRO A 238 -38.95 -24.69 -15.48
C PRO A 238 -39.86 -23.95 -16.47
N GLY A 239 -39.61 -24.11 -17.77
CA GLY A 239 -40.46 -23.53 -18.84
C GLY A 239 -40.20 -22.05 -19.15
N LYS A 240 -39.19 -21.41 -18.55
CA LYS A 240 -38.72 -20.07 -18.92
C LYS A 240 -37.24 -20.11 -19.32
N ASP A 241 -36.83 -19.13 -20.12
CA ASP A 241 -35.42 -18.90 -20.40
C ASP A 241 -34.64 -18.57 -19.11
N PRO A 242 -33.30 -18.78 -19.09
CA PRO A 242 -32.48 -18.43 -17.95
C PRO A 242 -32.70 -16.97 -17.54
N LEU A 243 -33.12 -16.76 -16.30
CA LEU A 243 -33.35 -15.44 -15.73
C LEU A 243 -32.01 -14.84 -15.28
N GLN A 244 -31.73 -13.65 -15.77
CA GLN A 244 -30.58 -12.82 -15.43
C GLN A 244 -31.08 -11.40 -15.18
N TRP A 245 -30.28 -10.56 -14.54
CA TRP A 245 -30.65 -9.16 -14.34
C TRP A 245 -30.93 -8.39 -15.64
N THR A 246 -30.43 -8.89 -16.79
CA THR A 246 -30.67 -8.30 -18.12
C THR A 246 -32.07 -8.52 -18.66
N ASN A 247 -32.78 -9.59 -18.23
CA ASN A 247 -34.14 -9.95 -18.68
C ASN A 247 -35.13 -10.18 -17.51
N PHE A 248 -34.74 -9.88 -16.27
CA PHE A 248 -35.57 -10.03 -15.07
C PHE A 248 -36.20 -8.70 -14.61
N ASP A 249 -37.54 -8.62 -14.65
CA ASP A 249 -38.33 -7.59 -13.98
C ASP A 249 -38.86 -8.14 -12.63
N PRO A 250 -38.39 -7.62 -11.48
CA PRO A 250 -38.84 -8.08 -10.16
C PRO A 250 -40.36 -7.93 -9.94
N LYS A 251 -40.99 -6.87 -10.46
CA LYS A 251 -42.42 -6.61 -10.27
C LYS A 251 -43.27 -7.55 -11.10
N GLU A 252 -42.93 -7.74 -12.37
CA GLU A 252 -43.63 -8.71 -13.22
C GLU A 252 -43.47 -10.14 -12.68
N PHE A 253 -42.28 -10.46 -12.17
CA PHE A 253 -42.01 -11.75 -11.56
C PHE A 253 -42.85 -12.02 -10.31
N LEU A 254 -43.05 -11.02 -9.44
CA LEU A 254 -43.94 -11.11 -8.29
C LEU A 254 -45.38 -11.42 -8.72
N GLU A 255 -45.89 -10.75 -9.75
CA GLU A 255 -47.25 -11.00 -10.25
C GLU A 255 -47.41 -12.42 -10.81
N ASP A 256 -46.40 -12.94 -11.50
CA ASP A 256 -46.39 -14.32 -11.99
C ASP A 256 -46.39 -15.33 -10.84
N LEU A 257 -45.63 -15.08 -9.78
CA LEU A 257 -45.63 -15.92 -8.58
C LEU A 257 -46.98 -15.89 -7.85
N ARG A 258 -47.63 -14.71 -7.78
CA ARG A 258 -49.00 -14.60 -7.22
C ARG A 258 -50.00 -15.42 -8.02
N LYS A 259 -49.96 -15.36 -9.36
CA LYS A 259 -50.83 -16.17 -10.23
C LYS A 259 -50.60 -17.66 -10.04
N ALA A 260 -49.37 -18.05 -9.70
CA ALA A 260 -48.99 -19.42 -9.40
C ALA A 260 -49.25 -19.83 -7.93
N ASN A 261 -49.91 -18.99 -7.13
CA ASN A 261 -50.25 -19.21 -5.71
C ASN A 261 -49.03 -19.41 -4.79
N PHE A 262 -47.88 -18.82 -5.10
CA PHE A 262 -46.74 -18.79 -4.18
C PHE A 262 -46.87 -17.61 -3.19
N PRO A 263 -46.45 -17.77 -1.92
CA PRO A 263 -46.42 -16.67 -0.97
C PRO A 263 -45.31 -15.69 -1.36
N VAL A 264 -45.66 -14.43 -1.65
CA VAL A 264 -44.72 -13.40 -2.11
C VAL A 264 -44.57 -12.21 -1.16
N ASP A 265 -45.43 -12.09 -0.14
CA ASP A 265 -45.56 -10.87 0.68
C ASP A 265 -44.23 -10.41 1.29
N GLY A 266 -43.41 -11.35 1.81
CA GLY A 266 -42.10 -11.01 2.37
C GLY A 266 -41.07 -10.55 1.32
N PHE A 267 -41.12 -11.14 0.12
CA PHE A 267 -40.22 -10.76 -0.98
C PHE A 267 -40.62 -9.41 -1.60
N GLU A 268 -41.92 -9.15 -1.71
CA GLU A 268 -42.44 -7.86 -2.12
C GLU A 268 -42.08 -6.75 -1.13
N GLU A 269 -42.33 -6.96 0.17
CA GLU A 269 -41.98 -5.97 1.21
C GLU A 269 -40.47 -5.64 1.18
N MET A 270 -39.62 -6.64 0.94
CA MET A 270 -38.18 -6.43 0.78
C MET A 270 -37.86 -5.56 -0.44
N LEU A 271 -38.45 -5.86 -1.61
CA LEU A 271 -38.22 -5.11 -2.84
C LEU A 271 -38.74 -3.67 -2.75
N GLU A 272 -39.88 -3.45 -2.08
CA GLU A 272 -40.43 -2.12 -1.82
C GLU A 272 -39.56 -1.33 -0.83
N LYS A 273 -39.14 -1.94 0.28
CA LYS A 273 -38.26 -1.28 1.26
C LYS A 273 -36.93 -0.86 0.64
N ALA A 274 -36.40 -1.67 -0.27
CA ALA A 274 -35.17 -1.40 -1.01
C ALA A 274 -35.36 -0.45 -2.22
N ASP A 275 -36.59 -0.10 -2.57
CA ASP A 275 -36.92 0.74 -3.74
C ASP A 275 -36.22 0.23 -5.02
N VAL A 276 -36.38 -1.06 -5.31
CA VAL A 276 -35.80 -1.70 -6.50
C VAL A 276 -36.61 -1.39 -7.76
N GLY A 277 -37.93 -1.24 -7.63
CA GLY A 277 -38.82 -0.98 -8.77
C GLY A 277 -38.77 -2.11 -9.80
N HIS A 278 -38.53 -1.74 -11.08
CA HIS A 278 -38.36 -2.68 -12.19
C HIS A 278 -36.88 -3.09 -12.40
N GLY A 279 -36.01 -2.80 -11.43
CA GLY A 279 -34.59 -3.16 -11.48
C GLY A 279 -33.81 -2.38 -12.54
N TYR A 280 -33.43 -3.07 -13.62
CA TYR A 280 -32.71 -2.50 -14.77
C TYR A 280 -33.62 -2.24 -15.98
N MET A 281 -34.89 -2.66 -15.95
CA MET A 281 -35.77 -2.61 -17.13
C MET A 281 -36.29 -1.22 -17.48
N ASP A 282 -36.29 -0.31 -16.52
CA ASP A 282 -36.70 1.08 -16.70
C ASP A 282 -35.53 2.04 -16.93
N ARG A 283 -34.29 1.51 -17.02
CA ARG A 283 -33.09 2.29 -17.27
C ARG A 283 -32.90 2.51 -18.78
N PRO A 284 -32.30 3.64 -19.18
CA PRO A 284 -31.94 3.86 -20.59
C PRO A 284 -30.86 2.87 -21.02
N CYS A 285 -30.93 2.40 -22.27
CA CYS A 285 -29.88 1.59 -22.89
C CYS A 285 -28.81 2.51 -23.49
N LEU A 286 -27.53 2.24 -23.26
CA LEU A 286 -26.45 2.93 -23.99
C LEU A 286 -26.53 2.65 -25.50
N ASN A 287 -26.90 1.42 -25.87
CA ASN A 287 -27.15 1.04 -27.26
C ASN A 287 -28.60 0.58 -27.49
N PRO A 288 -29.51 1.47 -27.93
CA PRO A 288 -30.90 1.12 -28.24
C PRO A 288 -31.06 0.06 -29.35
N ALA A 289 -30.08 -0.04 -30.27
CA ALA A 289 -30.08 -1.00 -31.36
C ALA A 289 -29.72 -2.43 -30.92
N ASP A 290 -29.29 -2.61 -29.67
CA ASP A 290 -29.09 -3.94 -29.08
C ASP A 290 -30.43 -4.71 -29.06
N PRO A 291 -30.50 -5.93 -29.63
CA PRO A 291 -31.72 -6.73 -29.61
C PRO A 291 -32.18 -7.07 -28.19
N ASP A 292 -31.25 -7.22 -27.25
CA ASP A 292 -31.54 -7.60 -25.86
C ASP A 292 -32.00 -6.41 -25.00
N CYS A 293 -31.82 -5.17 -25.48
CA CYS A 293 -32.30 -3.98 -24.77
C CYS A 293 -33.84 -4.02 -24.66
N PRO A 294 -34.41 -3.87 -23.45
CA PRO A 294 -35.83 -4.11 -23.21
C PRO A 294 -36.72 -3.05 -23.87
N LEU A 295 -37.94 -3.45 -24.23
CA LEU A 295 -38.92 -2.56 -24.86
C LEU A 295 -39.44 -1.47 -23.90
N THR A 296 -39.32 -1.70 -22.59
CA THR A 296 -39.67 -0.77 -21.51
C THR A 296 -38.65 0.36 -21.33
N ALA A 297 -37.44 0.22 -21.91
CA ALA A 297 -36.41 1.24 -21.78
C ALA A 297 -36.85 2.57 -22.43
N PRO A 298 -36.68 3.72 -21.76
CA PRO A 298 -37.24 5.00 -22.19
C PRO A 298 -36.70 5.49 -23.53
N ASN A 299 -35.53 5.00 -23.95
CA ASN A 299 -34.86 5.39 -25.19
C ASN A 299 -34.84 4.30 -26.27
N LYS A 300 -35.54 3.16 -26.09
CA LYS A 300 -35.56 2.06 -27.07
C LYS A 300 -35.95 2.52 -28.48
N ASN A 301 -37.00 3.34 -28.56
CA ASN A 301 -37.54 3.87 -29.82
C ASN A 301 -37.09 5.32 -30.10
N SER A 302 -36.12 5.83 -29.35
CA SER A 302 -35.63 7.21 -29.52
C SER A 302 -34.59 7.28 -30.65
N THR A 303 -34.76 8.24 -31.56
CA THR A 303 -33.77 8.58 -32.59
C THR A 303 -32.83 9.71 -32.16
N LYS A 304 -33.06 10.32 -31.00
CA LYS A 304 -32.24 11.42 -30.49
C LYS A 304 -30.93 10.89 -29.88
N PRO A 305 -29.81 11.62 -30.05
CA PRO A 305 -28.56 11.27 -29.40
C PRO A 305 -28.72 11.30 -27.88
N PHE A 306 -28.14 10.32 -27.21
CA PHE A 306 -28.26 10.16 -25.77
C PHE A 306 -27.27 11.08 -25.03
N ASP A 307 -27.79 11.87 -24.08
CA ASP A 307 -27.00 12.79 -23.27
C ASP A 307 -26.48 12.08 -22.01
N VAL A 308 -25.26 11.53 -22.12
CA VAL A 308 -24.60 10.78 -21.05
C VAL A 308 -24.34 11.67 -19.83
N ALA A 309 -23.93 12.92 -20.03
CA ALA A 309 -23.62 13.82 -18.92
C ALA A 309 -24.85 14.12 -18.06
N ARG A 310 -26.02 14.31 -18.70
CA ARG A 310 -27.29 14.44 -17.96
C ARG A 310 -27.66 13.16 -17.21
N ALA A 311 -27.42 11.99 -17.79
CA ALA A 311 -27.76 10.72 -17.15
C ALA A 311 -26.91 10.42 -15.91
N LEU A 312 -25.64 10.85 -15.91
CA LEU A 312 -24.71 10.67 -14.78
C LEU A 312 -24.76 11.82 -13.76
N SER A 313 -25.51 12.89 -14.04
CA SER A 313 -25.59 14.07 -13.16
C SER A 313 -26.23 13.70 -11.82
N GLY A 314 -25.52 13.94 -10.72
CA GLY A 314 -26.01 13.60 -9.37
C GLY A 314 -25.73 12.14 -8.95
N GLY A 315 -24.99 11.40 -9.76
CA GLY A 315 -24.57 10.03 -9.48
C GLY A 315 -25.49 8.97 -10.11
N CYS A 316 -25.18 7.72 -9.82
CA CYS A 316 -25.93 6.56 -10.27
C CYS A 316 -26.50 5.79 -9.10
N HIS A 317 -27.58 5.06 -9.34
CA HIS A 317 -28.12 4.12 -8.37
C HIS A 317 -27.89 2.70 -8.88
N GLY A 318 -27.37 1.82 -8.01
CA GLY A 318 -27.33 0.37 -8.26
C GLY A 318 -28.73 -0.23 -8.24
N LEU A 319 -28.86 -1.52 -7.91
CA LEU A 319 -30.16 -2.20 -7.93
C LEU A 319 -31.19 -1.56 -6.98
N SER A 320 -30.76 -1.20 -5.76
CA SER A 320 -31.60 -0.50 -4.78
C SER A 320 -31.39 1.01 -4.90
N ARG A 321 -32.44 1.75 -5.26
CA ARG A 321 -32.35 3.22 -5.34
C ARG A 321 -32.10 3.87 -4.00
N LYS A 322 -32.62 3.26 -2.93
CA LYS A 322 -32.52 3.77 -1.57
C LYS A 322 -31.17 3.50 -0.90
N TYR A 323 -30.58 2.32 -1.12
CA TYR A 323 -29.39 1.88 -0.39
C TYR A 323 -28.10 1.86 -1.21
N MET A 324 -28.21 1.85 -2.55
CA MET A 324 -27.05 1.76 -3.45
C MET A 324 -26.92 3.03 -4.28
N HIS A 325 -26.75 4.18 -3.64
CA HIS A 325 -26.46 5.44 -4.34
C HIS A 325 -24.95 5.66 -4.46
N TRP A 326 -24.46 5.66 -5.70
CA TRP A 326 -23.09 5.96 -6.08
C TRP A 326 -23.01 7.45 -6.43
N GLN A 327 -22.43 8.23 -5.52
CA GLN A 327 -22.20 9.65 -5.74
C GLN A 327 -21.32 9.87 -6.98
N GLU A 328 -21.55 10.98 -7.67
CA GLU A 328 -20.85 11.33 -8.91
C GLU A 328 -19.32 11.30 -8.73
N GLU A 329 -18.82 11.81 -7.61
CA GLU A 329 -17.41 11.89 -7.26
C GLU A 329 -16.73 10.53 -7.11
N LEU A 330 -17.50 9.45 -6.92
CA LEU A 330 -16.99 8.08 -6.84
C LEU A 330 -16.85 7.43 -8.23
N ILE A 331 -17.66 7.86 -9.20
CA ILE A 331 -17.79 7.19 -10.51
C ILE A 331 -17.28 8.02 -11.69
N VAL A 332 -17.18 9.34 -11.54
CA VAL A 332 -16.67 10.27 -12.57
C VAL A 332 -15.68 11.24 -11.94
N GLY A 333 -14.47 11.29 -12.48
CA GLY A 333 -13.41 12.20 -12.04
C GLY A 333 -13.19 13.36 -13.00
N GLY A 334 -12.63 14.47 -12.50
CA GLY A 334 -12.23 15.61 -13.34
C GLY A 334 -13.40 16.43 -13.88
N THR A 335 -14.51 16.49 -13.15
CA THR A 335 -15.77 17.04 -13.65
C THR A 335 -15.76 18.55 -13.81
N THR A 336 -16.45 19.03 -14.84
CA THR A 336 -16.81 20.44 -15.01
C THR A 336 -18.32 20.61 -15.01
N LYS A 337 -18.82 21.52 -14.16
CA LYS A 337 -20.26 21.75 -13.94
C LYS A 337 -20.63 23.18 -14.29
N ASN A 338 -21.88 23.39 -14.70
CA ASN A 338 -22.43 24.73 -14.85
C ASN A 338 -22.85 25.27 -13.46
N GLY A 339 -21.88 25.68 -12.62
CA GLY A 339 -22.12 26.04 -11.22
C GLY A 339 -22.51 24.84 -10.36
N SER A 340 -23.61 24.93 -9.59
CA SER A 340 -24.22 23.79 -8.88
C SER A 340 -25.16 22.95 -9.75
N GLY A 341 -25.14 23.19 -11.08
CA GLY A 341 -26.04 22.57 -12.06
C GLY A 341 -25.55 21.22 -12.60
N PRO A 342 -26.10 20.78 -13.74
CA PRO A 342 -25.79 19.48 -14.32
C PRO A 342 -24.33 19.37 -14.77
N LEU A 343 -23.86 18.12 -14.82
CA LEU A 343 -22.56 17.74 -15.34
C LEU A 343 -22.45 18.13 -16.82
N LEU A 344 -21.30 18.70 -17.21
CA LEU A 344 -21.03 19.09 -18.60
C LEU A 344 -19.95 18.24 -19.26
N ARG A 345 -18.84 18.00 -18.55
CA ARG A 345 -17.70 17.18 -19.00
C ARG A 345 -17.07 16.45 -17.84
#